data_AF-A0A839TMX3-F1
#
_entry.id   AF-A0A839TMX3-F1
#
_cell.length_a   1.000
_cell.length_b   1.000
_cell.length_c   1.000
_cell.angle_alpha   90.00
_cell.angle_beta   90.00
_cell.angle_gamma   90.00
#
_symmetry.space_group_name_H-M   'P 1'
#
loop_
_entity.id
_entity.type
_entity.pdbx_description
1 polymer ?
#
loop_
_entity_poly.entity_id
_entity_poly.type
_entity_poly.pdbx_seq_one_letter_code
_entity_poly.pdbx_strand_id
1 'polypeptide(L)' 'MNKSKETVIFYAGENPSFTSYFILQPDQQLGVAILANMNTSYTTSIGQGVMDLCCSFIFVWLLPFL' A
#
# COMPACT_ATOMS: atom_id res chain seq x y z
N MET A 1 21.63 2.03 14.91
CA MET A 1 20.20 2.00 14.51
C MET A 1 20.01 0.90 13.49
N ASN A 2 19.48 -0.24 13.89
CA ASN A 2 19.16 -1.33 12.97
C ASN A 2 17.74 -1.04 12.45
N LYS A 3 17.61 -0.46 11.26
CA LYS A 3 16.31 -0.27 10.62
C LYS A 3 15.87 -1.68 10.24
N SER A 4 14.93 -2.27 10.97
CA SER A 4 14.34 -3.56 10.59
C SER A 4 13.92 -3.44 9.13
N LYS A 5 14.42 -4.34 8.29
CA LYS A 5 14.15 -4.31 6.85
C LYS A 5 12.65 -4.61 6.70
N GLU A 6 11.84 -3.56 6.54
CA GLU A 6 10.39 -3.72 6.39
C GLU A 6 10.13 -4.57 5.16
N THR A 7 9.47 -5.70 5.38
CA THR A 7 9.17 -6.63 4.29
C THR A 7 7.94 -6.12 3.56
N VAL A 8 8.14 -5.64 2.33
CA VAL A 8 7.05 -5.23 1.44
C VAL A 8 6.94 -6.26 0.33
N ILE A 9 5.75 -6.85 0.18
CA ILE A 9 5.42 -7.80 -0.88
C ILE A 9 4.43 -7.10 -1.80
N PHE A 10 4.74 -7.01 -3.09
CA PHE A 10 3.83 -6.41 -4.06
C PHE A 10 3.79 -7.19 -5.37
N TYR A 11 2.66 -7.10 -6.05
CA TYR A 11 2.45 -7.70 -7.37
C TYR A 11 1.52 -6.83 -8.20
N ALA A 12 1.91 -6.58 -9.45
CA ALA A 12 1.09 -5.90 -10.44
C ALA A 12 0.55 -6.93 -11.44
N GLY A 13 -0.78 -6.91 -11.64
CA GLY A 13 -1.44 -7.69 -12.68
C GLY A 13 -1.92 -6.75 -13.78
N GLU A 14 -1.64 -7.12 -15.03
CA GLU A 14 -2.08 -6.35 -16.20
C GLU A 14 -2.72 -7.29 -17.23
N ASN A 15 -3.83 -6.83 -17.78
CA ASN A 15 -4.54 -7.41 -18.91
C ASN A 15 -5.04 -6.25 -19.79
N PRO A 16 -5.28 -6.41 -21.11
CA PRO A 16 -5.64 -5.27 -21.97
C PRO A 16 -6.85 -4.44 -21.52
N SER A 17 -7.76 -5.03 -20.75
CA SER A 17 -8.96 -4.35 -20.22
C SER A 17 -8.94 -4.10 -18.72
N PHE A 18 -7.98 -4.66 -17.97
CA PHE A 18 -7.97 -4.62 -16.50
C PHE A 18 -6.56 -4.47 -15.96
N THR A 19 -6.44 -3.74 -14.87
CA THR A 19 -5.19 -3.68 -14.09
C THR A 19 -5.47 -3.93 -12.61
N SER A 20 -4.54 -4.60 -11.95
CA SER A 20 -4.58 -4.88 -10.53
C SER A 20 -3.22 -4.60 -9.89
N TYR A 21 -3.25 -4.18 -8.64
CA TYR A 21 -2.03 -3.97 -7.86
C TYR A 21 -2.29 -4.37 -6.42
N PHE A 22 -1.41 -5.22 -5.89
CA PHE A 22 -1.42 -5.66 -4.50
C PHE A 22 -0.13 -5.20 -3.84
N ILE A 23 -0.25 -4.64 -2.64
CA ILE A 23 0.88 -4.34 -1.75
C ILE A 23 0.54 -4.78 -0.34
N LEU A 24 1.47 -5.47 0.30
CA LEU A 24 1.33 -6.04 1.64
C LEU A 24 2.57 -5.68 2.44
N GLN A 25 2.36 -5.25 3.67
CA GLN A 25 3.41 -5.02 4.67
C GLN A 25 3.07 -5.82 5.93
N PRO A 26 3.45 -7.11 5.98
CA PRO A 26 3.04 -8.02 7.06
C PRO A 26 3.49 -7.55 8.44
N ASP A 27 4.67 -6.91 8.51
CA ASP A 27 5.25 -6.38 9.75
C ASP A 27 4.33 -5.37 10.44
N GLN A 28 3.54 -4.63 9.67
CA GLN A 28 2.59 -3.62 10.15
C GLN A 28 1.14 -4.11 10.06
N GLN A 29 0.90 -5.35 9.62
CA GLN A 29 -0.43 -5.89 9.34
C GLN A 29 -1.24 -5.02 8.36
N LEU A 30 -0.56 -4.35 7.43
CA LEU A 30 -1.17 -3.49 6.43
C LEU A 30 -1.20 -4.17 5.06
N GLY A 31 -2.23 -3.88 4.28
CA GLY A 31 -2.37 -4.37 2.92
C GLY A 31 -3.35 -3.53 2.12
N VAL A 32 -3.02 -3.28 0.86
CA VAL A 32 -3.85 -2.54 -0.09
C VAL A 32 -3.97 -3.35 -1.38
N ALA A 33 -5.19 -3.47 -1.86
CA ALA A 33 -5.53 -4.11 -3.12
C ALA A 33 -6.29 -3.11 -3.99
N ILE A 34 -5.83 -2.94 -5.23
CA ILE A 34 -6.44 -2.04 -6.21
C ILE A 34 -6.80 -2.85 -7.43
N LEU A 35 -8.03 -2.64 -7.91
CA LEU A 35 -8.58 -3.27 -9.09
C LEU A 35 -9.19 -2.17 -9.96
N ALA A 36 -8.79 -2.11 -11.23
CA ALA A 36 -9.29 -1.15 -12.18
C ALA A 36 -9.82 -1.86 -13.43
N ASN A 37 -10.99 -1.44 -13.89
CA ASN A 37 -11.63 -1.90 -15.14
C ASN A 37 -11.07 -1.18 -16.38
N MET A 38 -9.79 -0.84 -16.36
CA MET A 38 -9.09 -0.30 -17.52
C MET A 38 -7.61 -0.65 -17.43
N ASN A 39 -6.92 -0.67 -18.57
CA ASN A 39 -5.46 -0.73 -18.56
C ASN A 39 -4.91 0.64 -18.16
N THR A 40 -4.31 0.70 -16.97
CA THR A 40 -3.72 1.91 -16.42
C THR A 40 -2.54 1.60 -15.51
N SER A 41 -1.48 2.37 -15.66
CA SER A 41 -0.30 2.33 -14.78
C SER A 41 -0.54 3.03 -13.44
N TYR A 42 -1.67 3.72 -13.25
CA TYR A 42 -1.95 4.47 -12.02
C TYR A 42 -2.25 3.58 -10.81
N THR A 43 -2.55 2.28 -11.00
CA THR A 43 -2.86 1.35 -9.91
C THR A 43 -1.72 1.23 -8.90
N THR A 44 -0.46 1.25 -9.35
CA THR A 44 0.72 1.25 -8.47
C THR A 44 0.84 2.55 -7.67
N SER A 45 0.71 3.71 -8.32
CA SER A 45 0.82 5.01 -7.66
C SER A 45 -0.28 5.24 -6.63
N ILE A 46 -1.50 4.79 -6.92
CA ILE A 46 -2.61 4.82 -5.97
C ILE A 46 -2.31 3.90 -4.79
N GLY A 47 -1.75 2.72 -5.03
CA GLY A 47 -1.41 1.76 -3.96
C GLY A 47 -0.40 2.32 -2.99
N GLN A 48 0.67 2.92 -3.50
CA GLN A 48 1.67 3.60 -2.66
C GLN A 48 1.06 4.78 -1.91
N GLY A 49 0.28 5.63 -2.58
CA GLY A 49 -0.38 6.76 -1.92
C GLY A 49 -1.32 6.35 -0.79
N VAL A 50 -2.07 5.25 -0.94
CA VAL A 50 -2.93 4.73 0.14
C VAL A 50 -2.09 4.16 1.29
N MET A 51 -1.01 3.45 1.01
CA MET A 51 -0.11 2.95 2.05
C MET A 51 0.52 4.08 2.87
N ASP A 52 0.95 5.16 2.19
CA ASP A 52 1.49 6.36 2.84
C ASP A 52 0.46 7.03 3.76
N LEU A 53 -0.80 7.11 3.31
CA LEU A 53 -1.91 7.64 4.12
C LEU A 53 -2.23 6.74 5.33
N CYS A 54 -2.23 5.43 5.15
CA CYS A 54 -2.47 4.48 6.24
C CYS A 54 -1.39 4.58 7.33
N CYS A 55 -0.12 4.69 6.94
CA CYS A 55 0.97 4.88 7.89
C CYS A 55 0.86 6.25 8.61
N SER A 56 0.39 7.29 7.92
CA SER A 56 0.14 8.60 8.53
C SER A 56 -1.03 8.60 9.52
N PHE A 57 -2.07 7.78 9.31
CA PHE A 57 -3.25 7.75 10.18
C PHE A 57 -2.96 7.09 11.54
N ILE A 58 -2.08 6.09 11.58
CA ILE A 58 -1.61 5.47 12.83
C ILE A 58 -0.90 6.49 13.74
N PHE A 59 -0.21 7.47 13.16
CA PHE A 59 0.48 8.50 13.94
C PHE A 59 -0.50 9.44 14.66
N VAL A 60 -1.69 9.69 14.09
CA VAL A 60 -2.72 10.55 14.70
C VAL A 60 -3.39 9.88 15.90
N TRP A 61 -3.55 8.54 15.88
CA TRP A 61 -4.14 7.79 17.00
C TRP A 61 -3.19 7.59 18.18
N LEU A 62 -1.88 7.78 18.00
CA LEU A 62 -0.88 7.69 19.07
C LEU A 62 -0.65 9.02 19.81
N LEU A 63 -1.29 10.11 19.39
CA LEU A 63 -1.19 11.44 20.00
C LEU A 63 -2.52 11.93 20.61
N PRO A 64 -3.04 11.25 21.66
CA PRO A 64 -3.85 11.97 22.64
C PRO A 64 -3.42 11.76 24.11
N PHE A 65 -2.23 11.20 24.39
CA PHE A 65 -1.80 10.92 25.78
C PHE A 65 -0.32 11.24 26.07
N LEU A 66 0.18 12.37 25.59
CA LEU A 66 1.43 12.99 26.08
C LEU A 66 1.17 14.41 26.56
#